data_AF-A0A524HEB6-F1
#
_entry.id   AF-A0A524HEB6-F1
#
_cell.length_a   1.000
_cell.length_b   1.000
_cell.length_c   1.000
_cell.angle_alpha   90.00
_cell.angle_beta   90.00
_cell.angle_gamma   90.00
#
_symmetry.space_group_name_H-M   'P 1'
#
loop_
_entity.id
_entity.type
_entity.pdbx_description
1 polymer ?
#
loop_
_entity_poly.entity_id
_entity_poly.type
_entity_poly.pdbx_seq_one_letter_code
_entity_poly.pdbx_strand_id
1 'polypeptide(L)'
;MAYRALVLCFSFILLASCNSTKQVSSPAVQKKVQISENILPGEVSLFDGRDLGQWKVTEFADHGKVYAKDEGIMLETGDSLTGVTWGGDVVRKNYQLDLDAMRVEGDDFFCGLTFPVGES
;
A
#
# COMPACT_ATOMS: atom_id res chain seq x y z
N MET A 1 -10.81 -69.70 3.95
CA MET A 1 -9.86 -70.52 3.15
C MET A 1 -9.26 -69.60 2.10
N ALA A 2 -8.10 -69.00 2.31
CA ALA A 2 -6.74 -69.54 2.16
C ALA A 2 -6.24 -69.57 0.70
N TYR A 3 -5.03 -69.00 0.51
CA TYR A 3 -4.10 -69.05 -0.64
C TYR A 3 -4.36 -68.03 -1.78
N ARG A 4 -3.38 -67.41 -2.45
CA ARG A 4 -1.90 -67.41 -2.44
C ARG A 4 -1.49 -66.20 -3.29
N ALA A 5 -0.74 -65.24 -2.77
CA ALA A 5 0.64 -64.97 -3.17
C ALA A 5 1.01 -65.44 -4.60
N LEU A 6 1.11 -64.50 -5.55
CA LEU A 6 2.09 -64.57 -6.63
C LEU A 6 2.67 -63.18 -6.84
N VAL A 7 3.83 -63.00 -6.20
CA VAL A 7 4.77 -61.91 -6.47
C VAL A 7 5.40 -62.19 -7.84
N LEU A 8 5.21 -61.29 -8.80
CA LEU A 8 6.04 -61.21 -9.99
C LEU A 8 6.82 -59.90 -9.93
N CYS A 9 8.07 -60.04 -9.50
CA CYS A 9 9.11 -59.04 -9.61
C CYS A 9 9.31 -58.70 -11.10
N PHE A 10 8.93 -57.50 -11.51
CA PHE A 10 9.52 -56.82 -12.67
C PHE A 10 10.28 -55.61 -12.16
N SER A 11 11.56 -55.84 -11.91
CA SER A 11 12.60 -54.84 -11.74
C SER A 11 12.96 -54.17 -13.07
N PHE A 12 13.48 -52.94 -12.99
CA PHE A 12 13.93 -52.00 -14.04
C PHE A 12 12.79 -51.18 -14.66
N ILE A 13 12.75 -49.84 -14.52
CA ILE A 13 13.73 -48.89 -15.04
C ILE A 13 13.73 -47.59 -14.21
N LEU A 14 14.93 -47.06 -13.94
CA LEU A 14 15.19 -45.70 -13.47
C LEU A 14 14.56 -44.64 -14.39
N LEU A 15 13.69 -43.79 -13.84
CA LEU A 15 13.64 -42.38 -14.22
C LEU A 15 13.42 -41.55 -12.96
N ALA A 16 14.52 -41.06 -12.41
CA ALA A 16 14.50 -39.90 -11.54
C ALA A 16 13.95 -38.72 -12.35
N SER A 17 12.76 -38.25 -12.01
CA SER A 17 12.29 -36.93 -12.40
C SER A 17 11.86 -36.21 -11.13
N CYS A 18 12.84 -35.52 -10.53
CA CYS A 18 12.58 -34.46 -9.58
C CYS A 18 11.72 -33.40 -10.27
N ASN A 19 10.42 -33.39 -10.00
CA ASN A 19 9.61 -32.23 -10.26
C ASN A 19 9.13 -31.65 -8.92
N SER A 20 10.11 -31.23 -8.10
CA SER A 20 9.86 -30.14 -7.16
C SER A 20 9.72 -28.89 -8.02
N THR A 21 8.48 -28.52 -8.31
CA THR A 21 8.12 -27.18 -8.73
C THR A 21 8.63 -26.22 -7.64
N LYS A 22 9.86 -25.73 -7.80
CA LYS A 22 10.33 -24.54 -7.11
C LYS A 22 9.44 -23.42 -7.60
N GLN A 23 8.39 -23.13 -6.84
CA GLN A 23 7.79 -21.82 -6.83
C GLN A 23 8.93 -20.86 -6.49
N VAL A 24 9.43 -20.16 -7.50
CA VAL A 24 10.16 -18.92 -7.29
C VAL A 24 9.11 -17.95 -6.82
N SER A 25 8.78 -18.02 -5.53
CA SER A 25 8.18 -16.91 -4.83
C SER A 25 9.21 -15.78 -4.94
N SER A 26 9.00 -14.91 -5.92
CA SER A 26 9.58 -13.57 -5.87
C SER A 26 9.21 -13.03 -4.49
N PRO A 27 10.17 -12.71 -3.61
CA PRO A 27 9.82 -12.01 -2.40
C PRO A 27 9.32 -10.65 -2.88
N ALA A 28 8.00 -10.49 -2.94
CA ALA A 28 7.40 -9.18 -2.78
C ALA A 28 8.01 -8.66 -1.48
N VAL A 29 8.96 -7.75 -1.62
CA VAL A 29 9.54 -7.01 -0.52
C VAL A 29 8.37 -6.27 0.08
N GLN A 30 7.75 -6.88 1.09
CA GLN A 30 6.92 -6.19 2.05
C GLN A 30 7.87 -5.25 2.78
N LYS A 31 8.14 -4.09 2.16
CA LYS A 31 8.64 -2.95 2.88
C LYS A 31 7.47 -2.51 3.74
N LYS A 32 7.34 -3.12 4.92
CA LYS A 32 6.61 -2.52 6.04
C LYS A 32 7.14 -1.08 6.10
N VAL A 33 6.30 -0.11 5.74
CA VAL A 33 6.60 1.30 5.95
C VAL A 33 6.73 1.41 7.46
N GLN A 34 7.98 1.44 7.91
CA GLN A 34 8.32 1.73 9.29
C GLN A 34 7.97 3.22 9.44
N ILE A 35 6.76 3.53 9.89
CA ILE A 35 6.47 4.88 10.38
C ILE A 35 7.58 5.19 11.38
N SER A 36 8.35 6.22 11.07
CA SER A 36 9.57 6.58 11.76
C SER A 36 9.27 6.83 13.23
N GLU A 37 9.72 5.92 14.10
CA GLU A 37 9.76 6.16 15.55
C GLU A 37 10.85 7.19 15.93
N ASN A 38 11.34 7.97 14.95
CA ASN A 38 12.38 8.99 15.06
C ASN A 38 11.86 10.29 14.44
N ILE A 39 10.72 10.78 14.94
CA ILE A 39 10.21 12.12 14.64
C ILE A 39 11.27 13.11 15.14
N LEU A 40 11.85 13.91 14.23
CA LEU A 40 12.86 14.89 14.59
C LEU A 40 12.28 15.91 15.58
N PRO A 41 13.09 16.51 16.47
CA PRO A 41 12.62 17.58 17.34
C PRO A 41 11.98 18.71 16.52
N GLY A 42 10.66 18.90 16.66
CA GLY A 42 9.89 19.90 15.93
C GLY A 42 9.09 19.39 14.73
N GLU A 43 9.15 18.10 14.40
CA GLU A 43 8.30 17.48 13.39
C GLU A 43 6.91 17.16 13.96
N VAL A 44 5.88 17.37 13.14
CA VAL A 44 4.47 17.17 13.50
C VAL A 44 3.87 16.23 12.47
N SER A 45 3.33 15.10 12.92
CA SER A 45 2.58 14.23 12.03
C SER A 45 1.22 14.85 11.70
N LEU A 46 0.92 14.96 10.41
CA LEU A 46 -0.38 15.39 9.91
C LEU A 46 -1.38 14.24 9.74
N PHE A 47 -0.96 12.98 9.94
CA PHE A 47 -1.84 11.82 9.83
C PHE A 47 -1.38 10.70 10.78
N ASP A 48 -2.31 10.13 11.54
CA ASP A 48 -2.00 9.13 12.57
C ASP A 48 -2.19 7.68 12.08
N GLY A 49 -2.56 7.48 10.81
CA GLY A 49 -2.78 6.17 10.21
C GLY A 49 -4.16 5.55 10.51
N ARG A 50 -5.05 6.21 11.26
CA ARG A 50 -6.27 5.57 11.79
C ARG A 50 -7.54 6.06 11.12
N ASP A 51 -7.74 7.37 11.13
CA ASP A 51 -8.91 8.03 10.55
C ASP A 51 -8.51 9.35 9.91
N LEU A 52 -9.42 9.99 9.16
CA LEU A 52 -9.08 11.21 8.42
C LEU A 52 -8.63 12.36 9.34
N GLY A 53 -8.98 12.34 10.63
CA GLY A 53 -8.61 13.38 11.58
C GLY A 53 -9.05 14.76 11.10
N GLN A 54 -8.09 15.65 10.87
CA GLN A 54 -8.34 17.00 10.36
C GLN A 54 -8.35 17.09 8.82
N TRP A 55 -8.04 16.01 8.10
CA TRP A 55 -8.19 15.96 6.64
C TRP A 55 -9.67 15.94 6.27
N LYS A 56 -10.06 16.85 5.39
CA LYS A 56 -11.42 16.98 4.89
C LYS A 56 -11.44 16.59 3.42
N VAL A 57 -12.49 15.89 3.01
CA VAL A 57 -12.74 15.65 1.59
C VAL A 57 -12.92 17.00 0.90
N THR A 58 -12.22 17.20 -0.21
CA THR A 58 -12.39 18.39 -1.04
C THR A 58 -13.58 18.18 -1.95
N GLU A 59 -14.51 19.14 -1.96
CA GLU A 59 -15.75 19.11 -2.73
C GLU A 59 -15.48 19.34 -4.23
N PHE A 60 -14.91 18.34 -4.90
CA PHE A 60 -14.89 18.26 -6.36
C PHE A 60 -16.19 17.65 -6.88
N ALA A 61 -16.61 18.05 -8.07
CA ALA A 61 -17.74 17.41 -8.74
C ALA A 61 -17.42 15.93 -8.98
N ASP A 62 -18.34 15.04 -8.59
CA ASP A 62 -18.24 13.60 -8.78
C ASP A 62 -16.92 13.00 -8.26
N HIS A 63 -16.46 13.46 -7.09
CA HIS A 63 -15.28 12.91 -6.43
C HIS A 63 -15.52 11.45 -6.01
N GLY A 64 -14.46 10.63 -6.06
CA GLY A 64 -14.47 9.27 -5.54
C GLY A 64 -14.58 9.23 -4.02
N LYS A 65 -14.79 8.03 -3.46
CA LYS A 65 -14.82 7.87 -2.01
C LYS A 65 -13.44 8.12 -1.39
N VAL A 66 -13.45 8.66 -0.18
CA VAL A 66 -12.26 8.89 0.63
C VAL A 66 -12.44 8.23 1.99
N TYR A 67 -11.46 7.43 2.42
CA TYR A 67 -11.49 6.74 3.70
C TYR A 67 -10.08 6.33 4.15
N ALA A 68 -9.88 6.16 5.45
CA ALA A 68 -8.63 5.59 5.98
C ALA A 68 -8.64 4.07 5.86
N LYS A 69 -7.53 3.49 5.40
CA LYS A 69 -7.32 2.05 5.31
C LYS A 69 -5.82 1.74 5.27
N ASP A 70 -5.39 0.69 5.96
CA ASP A 70 -4.01 0.19 5.94
C ASP A 70 -2.96 1.29 6.23
N GLU A 71 -3.19 2.11 7.26
CA GLU A 71 -2.32 3.23 7.65
C GLU A 71 -2.15 4.32 6.55
N GLY A 72 -3.06 4.37 5.58
CA GLY A 72 -3.11 5.37 4.52
C GLY A 72 -4.49 6.00 4.36
N ILE A 73 -4.54 7.16 3.71
CA ILE A 73 -5.78 7.73 3.19
C ILE A 73 -5.98 7.18 1.78
N MET A 74 -7.07 6.46 1.55
CA MET A 74 -7.47 5.94 0.24
C MET A 74 -8.32 6.98 -0.48
N LEU A 75 -7.96 7.25 -1.73
CA LEU A 75 -8.69 8.12 -2.64
C LEU A 75 -9.11 7.26 -3.84
N GLU A 76 -10.39 6.92 -3.94
CA GLU A 76 -10.92 6.21 -5.11
C GLU A 76 -11.00 7.15 -6.32
N THR A 77 -10.96 6.57 -7.52
CA THR A 77 -11.13 7.31 -8.78
C THR A 77 -12.45 8.09 -8.78
N GLY A 78 -12.35 9.40 -8.93
CA GLY A 78 -13.48 10.27 -9.27
C GLY A 78 -13.56 10.52 -10.77
N ASP A 79 -14.55 11.28 -11.23
CA ASP A 79 -14.70 11.59 -12.66
C ASP A 79 -13.59 12.52 -13.17
N SER A 80 -13.35 13.61 -12.44
CA SER A 80 -12.26 14.55 -12.74
C SER A 80 -11.12 14.50 -11.72
N LEU A 81 -11.45 14.53 -10.41
CA LEU A 81 -10.47 14.53 -9.33
C LEU A 81 -11.10 14.09 -8.02
N THR A 82 -10.33 13.37 -7.20
CA THR A 82 -10.61 13.13 -5.79
C THR A 82 -9.48 13.76 -4.99
N GLY A 83 -9.79 14.46 -3.90
CA GLY A 83 -8.76 15.07 -3.08
C GLY A 83 -9.19 15.30 -1.63
N VAL A 84 -8.18 15.58 -0.81
CA VAL A 84 -8.35 15.97 0.58
C VAL A 84 -7.59 17.26 0.87
N THR A 85 -8.09 18.04 1.82
CA THR A 85 -7.46 19.28 2.27
C THR A 85 -7.26 19.22 3.79
N TRP A 86 -6.05 19.58 4.25
CA TRP A 86 -5.77 19.69 5.67
C TRP A 86 -6.57 20.83 6.30
N GLY A 87 -7.36 20.53 7.33
CA GLY A 87 -8.22 21.48 8.03
C GLY A 87 -7.66 22.01 9.34
N GLY A 88 -6.46 21.58 9.75
CA GLY A 88 -5.81 22.02 10.99
C GLY A 88 -4.92 23.25 10.81
N ASP A 89 -4.10 23.52 11.83
CA ASP A 89 -3.14 24.63 11.78
C ASP A 89 -2.09 24.41 10.69
N VAL A 90 -1.64 25.52 10.11
CA VAL A 90 -0.78 25.54 8.92
C VAL A 90 0.52 26.28 9.23
N VAL A 91 1.65 25.62 8.98
CA VAL A 91 2.96 26.29 8.93
C VAL A 91 3.15 26.90 7.54
N ARG A 92 3.47 28.20 7.49
CA ARG A 92 3.46 28.98 6.24
C ARG A 92 4.84 29.29 5.67
N LYS A 93 5.92 29.12 6.44
CA LYS A 93 7.29 29.42 6.01
C LYS A 93 8.27 28.47 6.68
N ASN A 94 9.42 28.25 6.05
CA ASN A 94 10.57 27.53 6.61
C ASN A 94 10.22 26.13 7.15
N TYR A 95 9.40 25.38 6.42
CA TYR A 95 9.05 24.00 6.77
C TYR A 95 9.53 23.01 5.69
N GLN A 96 9.64 21.75 6.10
CA GLN A 96 9.74 20.59 5.24
C GLN A 96 8.45 19.79 5.38
N LEU A 97 7.97 19.23 4.27
CA LEU A 97 6.82 18.36 4.24
C LEU A 97 7.24 17.03 3.62
N ASP A 98 7.08 15.96 4.39
CA ASP A 98 7.35 14.59 3.96
C ASP A 98 6.03 13.87 3.68
N LEU A 99 5.94 13.19 2.53
CA LEU A 99 4.76 12.47 2.08
C LEU A 99 5.17 11.15 1.43
N ASP A 100 4.69 10.05 1.98
CA ASP A 100 4.70 8.73 1.32
C ASP A 100 3.35 8.50 0.64
N ALA A 101 3.36 8.29 -0.68
CA ALA A 101 2.17 8.03 -1.47
C ALA A 101 2.44 6.99 -2.57
N MET A 102 1.41 6.25 -2.97
CA MET A 102 1.48 5.31 -4.08
C MET A 102 0.20 5.32 -4.90
N ARG A 103 0.32 5.06 -6.21
CA ARG A 103 -0.83 4.78 -7.07
C ARG A 103 -1.29 3.34 -6.88
N VAL A 104 -2.57 3.15 -6.53
CA VAL A 104 -3.18 1.82 -6.36
C VAL A 104 -3.87 1.35 -7.64
N GLU A 105 -4.57 2.27 -8.32
CA GLU A 105 -5.30 2.05 -9.57
C GLU A 105 -5.21 3.32 -10.44
N GLY A 106 -5.63 3.22 -11.71
CA GLY A 106 -5.60 4.31 -12.68
C GLY A 106 -4.29 4.39 -13.46
N ASP A 107 -4.33 5.13 -14.55
CA ASP A 107 -3.19 5.34 -15.46
C ASP A 107 -2.71 6.80 -15.49
N ASP A 108 -3.50 7.74 -14.99
CA ASP A 108 -3.17 9.17 -14.87
C ASP A 108 -2.26 9.51 -13.67
N PHE A 109 -1.99 10.80 -13.48
CA PHE A 109 -1.27 11.40 -12.37
C PHE A 109 -1.99 11.13 -11.03
N PHE A 110 -1.27 10.58 -10.07
CA PHE A 110 -1.88 10.03 -8.85
C PHE A 110 -1.77 10.93 -7.61
N CYS A 111 -0.85 11.90 -7.58
CA CYS A 111 -0.61 12.71 -6.37
C CYS A 111 -0.17 14.13 -6.70
N GLY A 112 -1.10 15.08 -6.57
CA GLY A 112 -0.80 16.50 -6.51
C GLY A 112 -0.73 16.95 -5.06
N LEU A 113 0.37 17.60 -4.67
CA LEU A 113 0.56 18.15 -3.34
C LEU A 113 0.66 19.68 -3.43
N THR A 114 -0.30 20.37 -2.83
CA THR A 114 -0.29 21.83 -2.70
C THR A 114 -0.13 22.20 -1.24
N PHE A 115 0.56 23.31 -1.01
CA PHE A 115 0.84 23.78 0.33
C PHE A 115 1.01 25.31 0.32
N PRO A 116 0.63 26.00 1.39
CA PRO A 116 0.70 27.45 1.47
C PRO A 116 2.12 27.94 1.73
N VAL A 117 2.43 29.12 1.21
CA VAL A 117 3.71 29.81 1.40
C VAL A 117 3.46 31.28 1.68
N GLY A 118 3.78 31.75 2.90
CA GLY A 118 3.45 33.11 3.32
C GLY A 118 1.94 33.33 3.40
N GLU A 119 1.44 34.43 2.84
CA GLU A 119 0.03 34.84 2.93
C GLU A 119 -0.86 34.22 1.82
N SER A 120 -0.30 33.41 0.92
CA SER A 120 -1.06 32.69 -0.11
C SER A 120 -1.62 31.36 0.37
#